data_AF-A0A7W6BD69-F1
#
_entry.id   AF-A0A7W6BD69-F1
#
_cell.length_a   1.000
_cell.length_b   1.000
_cell.length_c   1.000
_cell.angle_alpha   90.00
_cell.angle_beta   90.00
_cell.angle_gamma   90.00
#
_symmetry.space_group_name_H-M   'P 1'
#
loop_
_entity.id
_entity.type
_entity.pdbx_description
1 polymer ?
#
loop_
_entity_poly.entity_id
_entity_poly.type
_entity_poly.pdbx_seq_one_letter_code
_entity_poly.pdbx_strand_id
1 'polypeptide(L)' 'MSDKLFNTRDEPLASADLDVCRRVHEAVCTELDIERSSEKADNLGALIIELYRQGVHDEHQLRLLAGGRHG' A
#
# COMPACT_ATOMS: atom_id res chain seq x y z
N MET A 1 16.13 -26.71 -2.77
CA MET A 1 15.30 -27.23 -1.67
C MET A 1 15.76 -26.49 -0.42
N SER A 2 15.07 -25.49 0.11
CA SER A 2 13.68 -25.11 -0.03
C SER A 2 13.60 -23.58 0.01
N ASP A 3 13.00 -23.00 -1.04
CA ASP A 3 11.97 -21.96 -0.96
C ASP A 3 11.93 -21.32 0.43
N LYS A 4 12.77 -20.29 0.55
CA LYS A 4 12.86 -19.38 1.66
C LYS A 4 11.44 -18.86 1.86
N LEU A 5 10.74 -19.44 2.83
CA LEU A 5 9.47 -18.97 3.36
C LEU A 5 9.77 -17.59 3.95
N PHE A 6 9.83 -16.60 3.07
CA PHE A 6 9.97 -15.21 3.43
C PHE A 6 8.72 -14.86 4.21
N ASN A 7 8.84 -15.00 5.53
CA ASN A 7 7.92 -14.44 6.49
C ASN A 7 8.11 -12.91 6.51
N THR A 8 7.95 -12.26 5.35
CA THR A 8 8.03 -10.80 5.14
C THR A 8 6.93 -10.05 5.91
N ARG A 9 6.04 -10.78 6.61
CA ARG A 9 4.96 -10.20 7.41
C ARG A 9 5.46 -9.45 8.67
N ASP A 10 6.68 -9.74 9.13
CA ASP A 10 7.24 -9.24 10.40
C ASP A 10 8.55 -8.44 10.24
N GLU A 11 9.08 -8.29 9.03
CA GLU A 11 10.23 -7.40 8.82
C GLU A 11 9.76 -5.93 8.80
N PRO A 12 10.46 -5.03 9.51
CA PRO A 12 10.17 -3.61 9.43
C PRO A 12 10.30 -3.16 7.98
N LEU A 13 9.28 -2.48 7.46
CA LEU A 13 9.31 -1.90 6.11
C LEU A 13 10.57 -1.06 5.98
N ALA A 14 11.41 -1.36 4.99
CA ALA A 14 12.55 -0.54 4.70
C ALA A 14 12.07 0.81 4.17
N SER A 15 12.93 1.83 4.26
CA SER A 15 12.59 3.17 3.76
C SER A 15 12.19 3.17 2.29
N ALA A 16 12.72 2.24 1.49
CA ALA A 16 12.34 2.05 0.08
C ALA A 16 10.90 1.55 -0.07
N ASP A 17 10.47 0.62 0.78
CA ASP A 17 9.10 0.08 0.77
C ASP A 17 8.07 1.16 1.15
N LEU A 18 8.42 2.00 2.13
CA LEU A 18 7.59 3.14 2.52
C LEU A 18 7.49 4.20 1.40
N ASP A 19 8.55 4.37 0.60
CA ASP A 19 8.52 5.28 -0.56
C ASP A 19 7.52 4.78 -1.62
N VAL A 20 7.51 3.47 -1.88
CA VAL A 20 6.52 2.82 -2.76
C VAL A 20 5.10 3.02 -2.22
N CYS A 21 4.87 2.70 -0.95
CA CYS A 21 3.56 2.88 -0.32
C CYS A 21 3.08 4.33 -0.40
N ARG A 22 3.99 5.30 -0.19
CA ARG A 22 3.69 6.72 -0.28
C ARG A 22 3.30 7.13 -1.70
N ARG A 23 4.03 6.70 -2.73
CA ARG A 23 3.73 7.02 -4.14
C ARG A 23 2.36 6.50 -4.55
N VAL A 24 2.04 5.25 -4.20
CA VAL A 24 0.71 4.68 -4.46
C VAL A 24 -0.35 5.48 -3.72
N HIS A 25 -0.09 5.83 -2.45
CA HIS A 25 -1.02 6.61 -1.65
C HIS A 25 -1.30 7.98 -2.28
N GLU A 26 -0.27 8.69 -2.73
CA GLU A 26 -0.42 9.98 -3.43
C GLU A 26 -1.19 9.82 -4.74
N ALA A 27 -0.87 8.80 -5.54
CA ALA A 27 -1.52 8.55 -6.83
C ALA A 27 -3.02 8.27 -6.69
N VAL A 28 -3.41 7.38 -5.76
CA VAL A 28 -4.83 7.06 -5.52
C VAL A 28 -5.56 8.25 -4.91
N CYS A 29 -4.91 8.99 -4.01
CA CYS A 29 -5.50 10.18 -3.41
C CYS A 29 -5.79 11.26 -4.46
N THR A 30 -4.88 11.46 -5.43
CA THR A 30 -5.10 12.37 -6.56
C THR A 30 -6.18 11.88 -7.52
N GLU A 31 -6.23 10.57 -7.83
CA GLU A 31 -7.27 10.02 -8.70
C GLU A 31 -8.68 10.12 -8.13
N LEU A 32 -8.80 9.90 -6.82
CA LEU A 32 -10.08 9.90 -6.14
C LEU A 32 -10.48 11.27 -5.61
N ASP A 33 -9.68 12.31 -5.90
CA ASP A 33 -9.83 13.68 -5.37
C ASP A 33 -10.01 13.68 -3.84
N ILE A 34 -9.26 12.81 -3.16
CA ILE A 34 -9.29 12.70 -1.71
C ILE A 34 -8.34 13.75 -1.14
N GLU A 35 -8.79 14.46 -0.11
CA GLU A 35 -7.91 15.36 0.63
C GLU A 35 -6.93 14.55 1.50
N ARG A 36 -5.64 14.87 1.43
CA ARG A 36 -4.56 14.17 2.17
C ARG A 36 -4.73 14.22 3.69
N SER A 37 -5.42 15.25 4.20
CA SER A 37 -5.76 15.43 5.62
C SER A 37 -7.06 14.75 6.03
N SER A 38 -7.79 14.17 5.07
CA SER A 38 -9.02 13.45 5.36
C SER A 38 -8.73 12.09 5.98
N GLU A 39 -9.61 11.65 6.86
CA GLU A 39 -9.65 10.27 7.39
C GLU A 39 -9.60 9.23 6.26
N LYS A 40 -10.15 9.55 5.08
CA LYS A 40 -10.07 8.67 3.91
C LYS A 40 -8.64 8.44 3.43
N ALA A 41 -7.80 9.48 3.42
CA ALA A 41 -6.40 9.34 3.05
C ALA A 41 -5.63 8.56 4.13
N ASP A 42 -5.88 8.81 5.41
CA ASP A 42 -5.25 8.04 6.48
C ASP A 42 -5.56 6.53 6.37
N ASN A 43 -6.85 6.20 6.20
CA ASN A 43 -7.30 4.82 5.96
C ASN A 43 -6.67 4.19 4.71
N LEU A 44 -6.52 4.97 3.64
CA LEU A 44 -5.91 4.53 2.40
C LEU A 44 -4.42 4.22 2.59
N GLY A 45 -3.69 5.06 3.32
CA GLY A 45 -2.29 4.81 3.68
C GLY A 45 -2.12 3.55 4.54
N ALA A 46 -2.97 3.37 5.55
CA ALA A 46 -2.97 2.18 6.38
C ALA A 46 -3.26 0.91 5.56
N LEU A 47 -4.24 0.97 4.65
CA LEU A 47 -4.58 -0.12 3.75
C LEU A 47 -3.42 -0.51 2.82
N ILE A 48 -2.74 0.48 2.21
CA ILE A 48 -1.60 0.23 1.32
C ILE A 48 -0.47 -0.47 2.09
N ILE A 49 -0.18 -0.02 3.31
CA ILE A 49 0.84 -0.65 4.17
C ILE A 49 0.46 -2.09 4.51
N GLU A 50 -0.81 -2.34 4.87
CA GLU A 50 -1.32 -3.69 5.15
C GLU A 50 -1.19 -4.62 3.93
N LEU A 51 -1.56 -4.14 2.74
CA LEU A 51 -1.43 -4.90 1.50
C LEU A 51 0.04 -5.20 1.17
N TYR A 52 0.93 -4.23 1.38
CA TYR A 52 2.37 -4.44 1.20
C TYR A 52 2.88 -5.56 2.11
N ARG A 53 2.50 -5.53 3.39
CA ARG A 53 2.86 -6.56 4.38
C ARG A 53 2.26 -7.93 4.08
N GLN A 54 1.17 -8.00 3.32
CA GLN A 54 0.58 -9.25 2.81
C GLN A 54 1.36 -9.83 1.62
N GLY A 55 2.38 -9.11 1.11
CA GLY A 55 3.23 -9.50 -0.02
C GLY A 55 2.86 -8.81 -1.33
N VAL A 56 1.99 -7.80 -1.31
CA VAL A 56 1.65 -7.02 -2.51
C VAL A 56 2.63 -5.86 -2.66
N HIS A 57 3.75 -6.11 -3.34
CA HIS A 57 4.76 -5.08 -3.56
C HIS A 57 4.62 -4.36 -4.91
N ASP A 58 3.66 -4.78 -5.74
CA ASP A 58 3.42 -4.19 -7.05
C ASP A 58 2.56 -2.91 -6.93
N GLU A 59 3.06 -1.79 -7.45
CA GLU A 59 2.40 -0.49 -7.39
C GLU A 59 1.03 -0.48 -8.06
N HIS A 60 0.89 -1.13 -9.22
CA HIS A 60 -0.38 -1.20 -9.93
C HIS A 60 -1.39 -2.04 -9.16
N GLN A 61 -0.94 -3.15 -8.58
CA GLN A 61 -1.81 -4.02 -7.78
C GLN A 61 -2.25 -3.35 -6.47
N LEU A 62 -1.36 -2.64 -5.78
CA LEU A 62 -1.71 -1.83 -4.61
C LEU A 62 -2.74 -0.76 -4.95
N ARG A 63 -2.54 -0.04 -6.06
CA ARG A 63 -3.46 0.98 -6.55
C ARG A 63 -4.84 0.42 -6.86
N LEU A 64 -4.89 -0.72 -7.54
CA LEU A 64 -6.14 -1.42 -7.87
C LEU A 64 -6.89 -1.86 -6.62
N LEU A 65 -6.18 -2.42 -5.63
CA LEU A 65 -6.78 -2.94 -4.39
C LEU A 65 -7.19 -1.82 -3.42
N ALA A 66 -6.42 -0.73 -3.38
CA ALA A 66 -6.68 0.42 -2.53
C ALA A 66 -7.76 1.35 -3.10
N GLY A 67 -7.77 1.58 -4.42
CA GLY A 67 -8.77 2.39 -5.12
C GLY A 67 -10.05 1.64 -5.47
N GLY A 68 -9.97 0.33 -5.72
CA GLY A 68 -11.08 -0.50 -6.20
C GLY A 68 -12.09 -0.95 -5.14
N ARG A 69 -11.89 -0.62 -3.85
CA ARG A 69 -12.84 -1.00 -2.78
C ARG A 69 -14.05 -0.06 -2.65
N HIS A 70 -14.21 0.92 -3.55
CA HIS A 70 -15.48 1.64 -3.73
C HIS A 70 -16.38 0.89 -4.71
N GLY A 71 -17.03 -0.16 -4.24
CA GLY A 71 -18.12 -0.88 -4.91
C GLY A 71 -19.24 -1.16 -3.94
#